data_AF-A0A2N4YNR7-F1
#
_entry.id   AF-A0A2N4YNR7-F1
#
_cell.length_a   1.000
_cell.length_b   1.000
_cell.length_c   1.000
_cell.angle_alpha   90.00
_cell.angle_beta   90.00
_cell.angle_gamma   90.00
#
_symmetry.space_group_name_H-M   'P 1'
#
loop_
_entity.id
_entity.type
_entity.pdbx_description
1 polymer ?
#
loop_
_entity_poly.entity_id
_entity_poly.type
_entity_poly.pdbx_seq_one_letter_code
_entity_poly.pdbx_strand_id
1 'polypeptide(L)'
;TLPYVHGSQGCVAYFRTYFNRHFKEPVACVSDSMTEDAAVFGGNNNMNLGLQNASALYKPEIIAVSTTCMAEVIGDDLQAFIANAKKEGFVDDSIAIPYAHTPSFIGSHVTGWDNMFEGFAKTFTADYAGQPGKQQKLNLVTGFETYLGNFRVLKRMMAQMDVPCSLL
;
A
#
# COMPACT_ATOMS: atom_id res chain seq x y z
N THR A 1 -1.13 -9.36 -0.38
CA THR A 1 -1.37 -7.90 -0.22
C THR A 1 -2.26 -7.40 -1.32
N LEU A 2 -3.29 -6.63 -0.97
CA LEU A 2 -4.16 -5.93 -1.92
C LEU A 2 -3.86 -4.42 -1.87
N PRO A 3 -3.40 -3.81 -2.97
CA PRO A 3 -3.30 -2.36 -3.07
C PRO A 3 -4.68 -1.71 -3.05
N TYR A 4 -4.86 -0.73 -2.18
CA TYR A 4 -6.10 -0.03 -1.96
C TYR A 4 -5.83 1.47 -2.01
N VAL A 5 -6.55 2.21 -2.84
CA VAL A 5 -6.40 3.66 -2.92
C VAL A 5 -7.69 4.33 -2.46
N HIS A 6 -7.63 4.92 -1.27
CA HIS A 6 -8.69 5.72 -0.68
C HIS A 6 -8.94 6.97 -1.53
N GLY A 7 -10.19 7.16 -1.97
CA GLY A 7 -10.56 8.29 -2.79
C GLY A 7 -11.25 7.91 -4.10
N SER A 8 -10.97 8.70 -5.15
CA SER A 8 -11.70 8.58 -6.41
C SER A 8 -11.32 7.35 -7.22
N GLN A 9 -12.31 6.56 -7.63
CA GLN A 9 -12.12 5.32 -8.40
C GLN A 9 -11.46 5.52 -9.78
N GLY A 10 -11.58 6.71 -10.36
CA GLY A 10 -10.98 7.04 -11.65
C GLY A 10 -9.45 6.88 -11.64
N CYS A 11 -8.81 7.23 -10.52
CA CYS A 11 -7.38 7.07 -10.32
C CYS A 11 -6.96 5.59 -10.43
N VAL A 12 -7.68 4.69 -9.74
CA VAL A 12 -7.38 3.26 -9.72
C VAL A 12 -7.55 2.61 -11.10
N ALA A 13 -8.56 3.02 -11.88
CA ALA A 13 -8.71 2.56 -13.25
C ALA A 13 -7.48 2.91 -14.10
N TYR A 14 -6.94 4.14 -13.97
CA TYR A 14 -5.73 4.55 -14.67
C TYR A 14 -4.49 3.81 -14.18
N PHE A 15 -4.28 3.65 -12.88
CA PHE A 15 -3.12 2.94 -12.35
C PHE A 15 -3.05 1.49 -12.86
N ARG A 16 -4.18 0.77 -12.77
CA ARG A 16 -4.28 -0.60 -13.29
C ARG A 16 -3.98 -0.65 -14.77
N THR A 17 -4.64 0.21 -15.55
CA THR A 17 -4.46 0.26 -17.02
C THR A 17 -3.02 0.57 -17.42
N TYR A 18 -2.37 1.50 -16.71
CA TYR A 18 -0.99 1.90 -16.99
C TYR A 18 -0.03 0.71 -16.83
N PHE A 19 -0.13 0.00 -15.70
CA PHE A 19 0.70 -1.18 -15.46
C PHE A 19 0.29 -2.38 -16.32
N ASN A 20 -0.99 -2.57 -16.64
CA ASN A 20 -1.42 -3.61 -17.59
C ASN A 20 -0.76 -3.40 -18.95
N ARG A 21 -0.69 -2.15 -19.43
CA ARG A 21 -0.07 -1.83 -20.71
C ARG A 21 1.43 -2.08 -20.71
N HIS A 22 2.11 -1.81 -19.59
CA HIS A 22 3.55 -2.03 -19.44
C HIS A 22 3.91 -3.51 -19.31
N PHE A 23 3.31 -4.20 -18.34
CA PHE A 23 3.68 -5.57 -17.99
C PHE A 23 2.95 -6.64 -18.81
N LYS A 24 1.84 -6.29 -19.49
CA LYS A 24 0.92 -7.24 -20.16
C LYS A 24 0.30 -8.27 -19.22
N GLU A 25 0.23 -7.93 -17.93
CA GLU A 25 -0.29 -8.77 -16.86
C GLU A 25 -1.49 -8.10 -16.18
N PRO A 26 -2.41 -8.85 -15.54
CA PRO A 26 -3.44 -8.29 -14.69
C PRO A 26 -2.81 -7.56 -13.48
N VAL A 27 -3.45 -6.47 -13.06
CA VAL A 27 -2.99 -5.63 -11.94
C VAL A 27 -4.17 -5.41 -11.02
N ALA A 28 -4.09 -6.00 -9.83
CA ALA A 28 -5.10 -5.88 -8.78
C ALA A 28 -4.89 -4.58 -8.00
N CYS A 29 -5.94 -3.76 -7.92
CA CYS A 29 -6.00 -2.58 -7.07
C CYS A 29 -7.48 -2.19 -6.92
N VAL A 30 -7.88 -1.76 -5.72
CA VAL A 30 -9.25 -1.36 -5.41
C VAL A 30 -9.33 0.10 -4.98
N SER A 31 -10.53 0.66 -5.08
CA SER A 31 -10.90 1.97 -4.55
C SER A 31 -12.16 1.80 -3.71
N ASP A 32 -12.37 2.67 -2.74
CA ASP A 32 -13.64 2.83 -2.03
C ASP A 32 -14.58 3.86 -2.65
N SER A 33 -14.22 4.37 -3.84
CA SER A 33 -15.11 5.06 -4.75
C SER A 33 -15.77 6.28 -4.11
N MET A 34 -14.98 7.15 -3.50
CA MET A 34 -15.47 8.43 -2.98
C MET A 34 -16.09 9.27 -4.11
N THR A 35 -17.28 9.81 -3.82
CA THR A 35 -18.07 10.69 -4.68
C THR A 35 -18.24 12.06 -4.01
N GLU A 36 -19.03 12.95 -4.63
CA GLU A 36 -19.26 14.31 -4.14
C GLU A 36 -19.79 14.37 -2.69
N ASP A 37 -20.59 13.39 -2.25
CA ASP A 37 -21.05 13.30 -0.86
C ASP A 37 -19.89 13.24 0.14
N ALA A 38 -18.83 12.49 -0.20
CA ALA A 38 -17.64 12.38 0.64
C ALA A 38 -16.85 13.69 0.69
N ALA A 39 -17.02 14.60 -0.28
CA ALA A 39 -16.42 15.93 -0.21
C ALA A 39 -17.05 16.81 0.88
N VAL A 40 -18.28 16.50 1.31
CA VAL A 40 -18.99 17.21 2.39
C VAL A 40 -18.72 16.55 3.75
N PHE A 41 -18.74 15.22 3.81
CA PHE A 41 -18.74 14.47 5.08
C PHE A 41 -17.43 13.73 5.40
N GLY A 42 -16.45 13.76 4.50
CA GLY A 42 -15.24 12.96 4.58
C GLY A 42 -15.44 11.50 4.14
N GLY A 43 -14.33 10.81 3.92
CA GLY A 43 -14.29 9.45 3.36
C GLY A 43 -14.47 8.29 4.35
N ASN A 44 -14.82 8.53 5.63
CA ASN A 44 -14.79 7.47 6.65
C ASN A 44 -15.74 6.30 6.34
N ASN A 45 -16.96 6.57 5.88
CA ASN A 45 -17.91 5.51 5.49
C ASN A 45 -17.41 4.71 4.29
N ASN A 46 -16.74 5.37 3.35
CA ASN A 46 -16.08 4.74 2.21
C ASN A 46 -14.97 3.79 2.70
N MET A 47 -14.13 4.23 3.63
CA MET A 47 -13.08 3.38 4.23
C MET A 47 -13.68 2.15 4.92
N ASN A 48 -14.69 2.33 5.78
CA ASN A 48 -15.35 1.25 6.51
C ASN A 48 -15.90 0.18 5.56
N LEU A 49 -16.75 0.58 4.60
CA LEU A 49 -17.36 -0.35 3.66
C LEU A 49 -16.34 -0.90 2.66
N GLY A 50 -15.38 -0.09 2.22
CA GLY A 50 -14.34 -0.47 1.29
C GLY A 50 -13.45 -1.57 1.86
N LEU A 51 -12.98 -1.42 3.10
CA LEU A 51 -12.19 -2.45 3.79
C LEU A 51 -13.00 -3.73 4.01
N GLN A 52 -14.25 -3.63 4.44
CA GLN A 52 -15.13 -4.79 4.64
C GLN A 52 -15.35 -5.58 3.34
N ASN A 53 -15.72 -4.88 2.27
CA ASN A 53 -15.97 -5.48 0.97
C ASN A 53 -14.70 -6.08 0.37
N ALA A 54 -13.59 -5.33 0.40
CA ALA A 54 -12.31 -5.81 -0.13
C ALA A 54 -11.85 -7.08 0.61
N SER A 55 -12.02 -7.12 1.93
CA SER A 55 -11.68 -8.27 2.77
C SER A 55 -12.54 -9.49 2.43
N ALA A 56 -13.86 -9.31 2.32
CA ALA A 56 -14.79 -10.39 2.03
C ALA A 56 -14.57 -10.99 0.62
N LEU A 57 -14.38 -10.14 -0.39
CA LEU A 57 -14.28 -10.55 -1.80
C LEU A 57 -12.91 -11.13 -2.16
N TYR A 58 -11.83 -10.45 -1.74
CA TYR A 58 -10.48 -10.77 -2.22
C TYR A 58 -9.63 -11.53 -1.18
N LYS A 59 -10.09 -11.64 0.07
CA LYS A 59 -9.44 -12.38 1.16
C LYS A 59 -7.93 -12.07 1.32
N PRO A 60 -7.51 -10.79 1.33
CA PRO A 60 -6.10 -10.45 1.51
C PRO A 60 -5.66 -10.61 2.98
N GLU A 61 -4.41 -11.01 3.19
CA GLU A 61 -3.76 -10.94 4.52
C GLU A 61 -3.32 -9.50 4.88
N ILE A 62 -3.11 -8.66 3.86
CA ILE A 62 -2.67 -7.26 4.00
C ILE A 62 -3.44 -6.39 3.02
N ILE A 63 -4.01 -5.27 3.48
CA ILE A 63 -4.57 -4.21 2.63
C ILE A 63 -3.68 -2.97 2.75
N ALA A 64 -2.98 -2.60 1.68
CA ALA A 64 -2.06 -1.45 1.71
C ALA A 64 -2.78 -0.21 1.19
N VAL A 65 -3.01 0.76 2.09
CA VAL A 65 -3.87 1.93 1.84
C VAL A 65 -3.02 3.15 1.46
N SER A 66 -3.24 3.68 0.26
CA SER A 66 -2.74 4.98 -0.16
C SER A 66 -3.90 5.92 -0.49
N THR A 67 -3.62 7.15 -0.95
CA THR A 67 -4.67 8.16 -1.21
C THR A 67 -4.63 8.72 -2.63
N THR A 68 -5.80 9.11 -3.13
CA THR A 68 -5.92 10.03 -4.28
C THR A 68 -5.86 11.49 -3.82
N CYS A 69 -5.63 12.42 -4.75
CA CYS A 69 -5.63 13.84 -4.45
C CYS A 69 -6.95 14.37 -3.86
N MET A 70 -8.10 13.75 -4.15
CA MET A 70 -9.38 14.16 -3.57
C MET A 70 -9.36 13.99 -2.04
N ALA A 71 -9.00 12.81 -1.55
CA ALA A 71 -8.94 12.51 -0.12
C ALA A 71 -7.94 13.42 0.61
N GLU A 72 -6.81 13.72 -0.05
CA GLU A 72 -5.78 14.63 0.49
C GLU A 72 -6.27 16.08 0.58
N VAL A 73 -7.00 16.57 -0.42
CA VAL A 73 -7.49 17.96 -0.42
C VAL A 73 -8.57 18.18 0.62
N ILE A 74 -9.46 17.19 0.84
CA ILE A 74 -10.50 17.30 1.86
C ILE A 74 -9.97 17.04 3.28
N GLY A 75 -8.76 16.48 3.39
CA GLY A 75 -8.06 16.30 4.66
C GLY A 75 -8.50 15.06 5.43
N ASP A 76 -8.82 13.97 4.74
CA ASP A 76 -9.19 12.71 5.38
C ASP A 76 -8.02 12.14 6.20
N ASP A 77 -8.27 11.84 7.48
CA ASP A 77 -7.28 11.24 8.38
C ASP A 77 -7.30 9.71 8.25
N LEU A 78 -6.39 9.18 7.42
CA LEU A 78 -6.28 7.73 7.19
C LEU A 78 -6.06 6.95 8.50
N GLN A 79 -5.25 7.48 9.41
CA GLN A 79 -4.93 6.79 10.66
C GLN A 79 -6.19 6.62 11.50
N ALA A 80 -6.96 7.71 11.66
CA ALA A 80 -8.20 7.69 12.41
C ALA A 80 -9.24 6.78 11.73
N PHE A 81 -9.40 6.86 10.41
CA PHE A 81 -10.39 6.07 9.67
C PHE A 81 -10.10 4.57 9.77
N ILE A 82 -8.85 4.16 9.58
CA ILE A 82 -8.43 2.75 9.70
C ILE A 82 -8.62 2.25 11.15
N ALA A 83 -8.27 3.07 12.15
CA ALA A 83 -8.47 2.72 13.55
C ALA A 83 -9.96 2.54 13.90
N ASN A 84 -10.83 3.41 13.38
CA ASN A 84 -12.28 3.31 13.55
C ASN A 84 -12.84 2.07 12.84
N ALA A 85 -12.43 1.78 11.60
CA ALA A 85 -12.86 0.60 10.86
C ALA A 85 -12.56 -0.70 11.62
N LYS A 86 -11.37 -0.80 12.24
CA LYS A 86 -11.01 -1.92 13.12
C LYS A 86 -11.89 -1.95 14.37
N LYS A 87 -11.98 -0.83 15.08
CA LYS A 87 -12.75 -0.70 16.32
C LYS A 87 -14.23 -1.07 16.15
N GLU A 88 -14.82 -0.72 15.00
CA GLU A 88 -16.23 -0.97 14.67
C GLU A 88 -16.45 -2.33 13.99
N GLY A 89 -15.39 -3.11 13.75
CA GLY A 89 -15.49 -4.47 13.21
C GLY A 89 -15.76 -4.56 11.71
N PHE A 90 -15.45 -3.52 10.94
CA PHE A 90 -15.54 -3.55 9.47
C PHE A 90 -14.45 -4.40 8.84
N VAL A 91 -13.31 -4.57 9.52
CA VAL A 91 -12.19 -5.39 9.07
C VAL A 91 -11.66 -6.20 10.24
N ASP A 92 -11.27 -7.44 9.94
CA ASP A 92 -10.74 -8.37 10.94
C ASP A 92 -9.33 -7.93 11.41
N ASP A 93 -9.05 -8.08 12.70
CA ASP A 93 -7.77 -7.69 13.29
C ASP A 93 -6.57 -8.48 12.74
N SER A 94 -6.80 -9.67 12.16
CA SER A 94 -5.77 -10.46 11.49
C SER A 94 -5.28 -9.84 10.18
N ILE A 95 -6.03 -8.89 9.60
CA ILE A 95 -5.62 -8.19 8.38
C ILE A 95 -4.75 -6.98 8.76
N ALA A 96 -3.50 -6.98 8.32
CA ALA A 96 -2.62 -5.83 8.49
C ALA A 96 -2.96 -4.72 7.48
N ILE A 97 -2.96 -3.47 7.95
CA ILE A 97 -3.36 -2.31 7.14
C ILE A 97 -2.28 -1.22 7.22
N PRO A 98 -1.12 -1.42 6.56
CA PRO A 98 -0.17 -0.33 6.38
C PRO A 98 -0.79 0.75 5.50
N TYR A 99 -0.53 2.01 5.86
CA TYR A 99 -1.07 3.16 5.13
C TYR A 99 -0.02 4.26 4.92
N ALA A 100 -0.25 5.08 3.90
CA ALA A 100 0.55 6.26 3.63
C ALA A 100 -0.27 7.34 2.91
N HIS A 101 -0.05 8.60 3.28
CA HIS A 101 -0.54 9.73 2.49
C HIS A 101 0.31 9.89 1.22
N THR A 102 -0.34 9.93 0.06
CA THR A 102 0.30 10.01 -1.26
C THR A 102 -0.28 11.14 -2.12
N PRO A 103 -0.18 12.42 -1.68
CA PRO A 103 -0.70 13.55 -2.42
C PRO A 103 0.01 13.70 -3.78
N SER A 104 -0.76 13.54 -4.86
CA SER A 104 -0.21 13.57 -6.23
C SER A 104 0.35 14.92 -6.66
N PHE A 105 0.08 15.98 -5.89
CA PHE A 105 0.62 17.33 -6.09
C PHE A 105 1.94 17.57 -5.32
N ILE A 106 2.51 16.54 -4.67
CA ILE A 106 3.83 16.57 -4.05
C ILE A 106 4.72 15.52 -4.70
N GLY A 107 5.86 15.95 -5.26
CA GLY A 107 6.85 15.04 -5.83
C GLY A 107 6.31 14.27 -7.04
N SER A 108 6.43 12.94 -7.02
CA SER A 108 5.95 12.08 -8.11
C SER A 108 5.69 10.64 -7.63
N HIS A 109 5.50 9.71 -8.56
CA HIS A 109 5.28 8.29 -8.26
C HIS A 109 6.38 7.64 -7.41
N VAL A 110 7.64 8.09 -7.50
CA VAL A 110 8.72 7.57 -6.66
C VAL A 110 8.59 8.03 -5.21
N THR A 111 8.01 9.22 -4.97
CA THR A 111 7.67 9.72 -3.64
C THR A 111 6.55 8.88 -3.03
N GLY A 112 5.51 8.57 -3.81
CA GLY A 112 4.45 7.67 -3.35
C GLY A 112 4.94 6.25 -3.02
N TRP A 113 5.92 5.74 -3.79
CA TRP A 113 6.56 4.46 -3.49
C TRP A 113 7.28 4.48 -2.14
N ASP A 114 8.08 5.52 -1.87
CA ASP A 114 8.84 5.68 -0.63
C ASP A 114 7.92 5.84 0.59
N ASN A 115 6.91 6.71 0.48
CA ASN A 115 5.90 6.90 1.53
C ASN A 115 5.21 5.57 1.89
N MET A 116 4.82 4.79 0.89
CA MET A 116 4.17 3.50 1.13
C MET A 116 5.13 2.51 1.79
N PHE A 117 6.39 2.45 1.35
CA PHE A 117 7.41 1.60 1.97
C PHE A 117 7.64 1.97 3.44
N GLU A 118 7.71 3.26 3.77
CA GLU A 118 7.77 3.74 5.15
C GLU A 118 6.54 3.28 5.96
N GLY A 119 5.34 3.36 5.38
CA GLY A 119 4.10 2.86 5.97
C GLY A 119 4.16 1.36 6.32
N PHE A 120 4.66 0.53 5.40
CA PHE A 120 4.92 -0.89 5.67
C PHE A 120 5.93 -1.07 6.82
N ALA A 121 7.06 -0.37 6.76
CA ALA A 121 8.09 -0.48 7.79
C ALA A 121 7.55 -0.12 9.18
N LYS A 122 6.79 0.97 9.30
CA LYS A 122 6.13 1.39 10.54
C LYS A 122 5.15 0.34 11.04
N THR A 123 4.25 -0.15 10.19
CA THR A 123 3.23 -1.13 10.59
C THR A 123 3.83 -2.45 11.08
N PHE A 124 4.91 -2.93 10.46
CA PHE A 124 5.47 -4.25 10.80
C PHE A 124 6.61 -4.22 11.82
N THR A 125 7.19 -3.05 12.10
CA THR A 125 8.40 -2.99 12.94
C THR A 125 8.48 -1.85 13.95
N ALA A 126 7.52 -0.91 14.01
CA ALA A 126 7.64 0.27 14.88
C ALA A 126 7.81 -0.06 16.38
N ASP A 127 7.23 -1.18 16.84
CA ASP A 127 7.32 -1.68 18.21
C ASP A 127 8.38 -2.79 18.38
N TYR A 128 9.12 -3.13 17.32
CA TYR A 128 10.13 -4.18 17.35
C TYR A 128 11.49 -3.68 17.79
N ALA A 129 11.98 -4.20 18.93
CA ALA A 129 13.36 -3.96 19.39
C ALA A 129 14.37 -4.76 18.57
N GLY A 130 14.79 -4.20 17.43
CA GLY A 130 15.76 -4.81 16.52
C GLY A 130 17.19 -4.85 17.07
N GLN A 131 17.94 -5.88 16.67
CA GLN A 131 19.39 -5.97 16.89
C GLN A 131 20.08 -6.20 15.54
N PRO A 132 20.74 -5.17 14.95
CA PRO A 132 21.46 -5.31 13.69
C PRO A 132 22.47 -6.47 13.74
N GLY A 133 22.49 -7.29 12.69
CA GLY A 133 23.35 -8.48 12.61
C GLY A 133 22.85 -9.71 13.39
N LYS A 134 21.75 -9.62 14.16
CA LYS A 134 21.15 -10.81 14.81
C LYS A 134 20.72 -11.87 13.80
N GLN A 135 20.10 -11.43 12.70
CA GLN A 135 19.94 -12.24 11.51
C GLN A 135 21.10 -11.91 10.57
N GLN A 136 21.90 -12.92 10.21
CA GLN A 136 23.04 -12.79 9.30
C GLN A 136 22.54 -12.69 7.85
N LYS A 137 21.82 -11.61 7.55
CA LYS A 137 21.22 -11.34 6.24
C LYS A 137 21.28 -9.85 5.89
N LEU A 138 21.17 -9.55 4.60
CA LEU A 138 21.00 -8.18 4.10
C LEU A 138 19.57 -7.94 3.60
N ASN A 139 19.00 -6.79 3.95
CA ASN A 139 17.78 -6.30 3.34
C ASN A 139 18.13 -5.45 2.11
N LEU A 140 17.40 -5.66 1.02
CA LEU A 140 17.56 -4.93 -0.23
C LEU A 140 16.25 -4.21 -0.55
N VAL A 141 16.33 -2.92 -0.88
CA VAL A 141 15.18 -2.08 -1.20
C VAL A 141 15.42 -1.50 -2.59
N THR A 142 14.55 -1.81 -3.56
CA THR A 142 14.78 -1.42 -4.97
C THR A 142 14.30 -0.02 -5.29
N GLY A 143 13.39 0.54 -4.49
CA GLY A 143 12.60 1.67 -4.94
C GLY A 143 11.58 1.26 -6.01
N PHE A 144 11.04 2.26 -6.70
CA PHE A 144 10.16 2.05 -7.83
C PHE A 144 10.94 1.45 -9.02
N GLU A 145 10.72 0.17 -9.29
CA GLU A 145 11.41 -0.58 -10.35
C GLU A 145 10.39 -1.35 -11.19
N THR A 146 10.57 -1.35 -12.52
CA THR A 146 9.62 -1.92 -13.47
C THR A 146 10.25 -2.89 -14.47
N TYR A 147 11.54 -3.21 -14.30
CA TYR A 147 12.20 -4.30 -15.00
C TYR A 147 12.27 -5.55 -14.13
N LEU A 148 11.56 -6.60 -14.54
CA LEU A 148 11.53 -7.89 -13.82
C LEU A 148 12.95 -8.48 -13.63
N GLY A 149 13.85 -8.22 -14.59
CA GLY A 149 15.25 -8.65 -14.54
C GLY A 149 16.03 -8.06 -13.37
N ASN A 150 15.70 -6.84 -12.93
CA ASN A 150 16.45 -6.14 -11.88
C ASN A 150 16.22 -6.81 -10.51
N PHE A 151 14.98 -7.17 -10.18
CA PHE A 151 14.69 -7.95 -8.98
C PHE A 151 15.35 -9.34 -9.01
N ARG A 152 15.29 -10.00 -10.17
CA ARG A 152 15.82 -11.36 -10.37
C ARG A 152 17.35 -11.39 -10.24
N VAL A 153 18.04 -10.42 -10.84
CA VAL A 153 19.50 -10.37 -10.84
C VAL A 153 20.06 -10.10 -9.45
N LEU A 154 19.41 -9.23 -8.66
CA LEU A 154 19.79 -8.99 -7.27
C LEU A 154 19.74 -10.29 -6.46
N LYS A 155 18.60 -11.00 -6.48
CA LYS A 155 18.45 -12.29 -5.78
C LYS A 155 19.46 -13.33 -6.25
N ARG A 156 19.68 -13.41 -7.57
CA ARG A 156 20.65 -14.34 -8.18
C ARG A 156 22.08 -14.06 -7.70
N MET A 157 22.50 -12.80 -7.68
CA MET A 157 23.85 -12.43 -7.25
C MET A 157 24.05 -12.67 -5.75
N MET A 158 23.09 -12.33 -4.90
CA MET A 158 23.16 -12.60 -3.46
C MET A 158 23.28 -14.10 -3.17
N ALA A 159 22.51 -14.94 -3.88
CA ALA A 159 22.60 -16.38 -3.77
C ALA A 159 23.97 -16.92 -4.23
N GLN A 160 24.55 -16.38 -5.30
CA GLN A 160 25.89 -16.77 -5.78
C GLN A 160 27.01 -16.38 -4.81
N MET A 161 26.83 -15.29 -4.06
CA MET A 161 27.77 -14.87 -3.01
C MET A 161 27.57 -15.61 -1.69
N ASP A 162 26.59 -16.50 -1.60
CA ASP A 162 26.17 -17.16 -0.35
C ASP A 162 25.86 -16.15 0.78
N VAL A 163 25.26 -15.01 0.42
CA VAL A 163 24.83 -13.98 1.37
C VAL A 163 23.30 -14.04 1.49
N PRO A 164 22.76 -14.48 2.64
CA PRO A 164 21.32 -14.47 2.87
C PRO A 164 20.75 -13.06 2.66
N CYS A 165 19.66 -12.94 1.89
CA CYS A 165 19.05 -11.65 1.62
C CYS A 165 17.52 -11.70 1.67
N SER A 166 16.90 -10.57 1.99
CA SER A 166 15.48 -10.32 1.80
C SER A 166 15.31 -9.09 0.92
N LEU A 167 14.63 -9.25 -0.22
CA LEU A 167 14.19 -8.13 -1.04
C LEU A 167 12.87 -7.66 -0.44
N LEU A 168 12.84 -6.44 0.07
CA LEU A 168 11.70 -5.82 0.73
C LEU A 168 10.91 -4.95 -0.26
#